data_AF-A0A961QE78-F1
#
_entry.id   AF-A0A961QE78-F1
#
_cell.length_a   1.000
_cell.length_b   1.000
_cell.length_c   1.000
_cell.angle_alpha   90.00
_cell.angle_beta   90.00
_cell.angle_gamma   90.00
#
_symmetry.space_group_name_H-M   'P 1'
#
loop_
_entity.id
_entity.type
_entity.pdbx_description
1 polymer ?
#
loop_
_entity_poly.entity_id
_entity_poly.type
_entity_poly.pdbx_seq_one_letter_code
_entity_poly.pdbx_strand_id
1 'polypeptide(L)'
;MSRALFLAVALLLATGAGPAAACRYRFAVINAADVAVTINIADVQVRSRVGVGIAQGWGPWRRASSGGWFDTINRLRLDPGEEQVDYYGTGLLCSDRRQFRAVYICRGGSHQGSSYTAAYSDDGSQSEADRWVDLQVGRQC
;
A
#
# COMPACT_ATOMS: atom_id res chain seq x y z
N MET A 1 -29.11 -54.13 -12.73
CA MET A 1 -28.43 -53.22 -13.68
C MET A 1 -28.65 -51.79 -13.23
N SER A 2 -27.60 -50.97 -13.30
CA SER A 2 -27.57 -49.49 -13.22
C SER A 2 -27.74 -48.80 -11.87
N ARG A 3 -26.63 -48.80 -11.12
CA ARG A 3 -26.16 -47.66 -10.32
C ARG A 3 -25.73 -46.53 -11.27
N ALA A 4 -26.22 -45.31 -11.09
CA ALA A 4 -25.50 -44.03 -11.27
C ALA A 4 -26.52 -42.88 -11.27
N LEU A 5 -26.66 -42.10 -10.19
CA LEU A 5 -25.81 -40.95 -9.86
C LEU A 5 -26.08 -39.74 -10.78
N PHE A 6 -27.07 -38.92 -10.40
CA PHE A 6 -27.13 -37.51 -10.81
C PHE A 6 -27.50 -36.65 -9.61
N LEU A 7 -26.67 -36.74 -8.56
CA LEU A 7 -26.60 -35.69 -7.54
C LEU A 7 -25.58 -34.66 -8.06
N ALA A 8 -26.01 -33.83 -9.02
CA ALA A 8 -25.25 -32.64 -9.39
C ALA A 8 -25.46 -31.62 -8.27
N VAL A 9 -24.75 -31.84 -7.16
CA VAL A 9 -24.57 -30.86 -6.10
C VAL A 9 -24.03 -29.60 -6.78
N ALA A 10 -24.84 -28.54 -6.73
CA ALA A 10 -24.43 -27.20 -7.07
C ALA A 10 -23.19 -26.88 -6.25
N LEU A 11 -22.03 -27.04 -6.86
CA LEU A 11 -20.76 -26.54 -6.35
C LEU A 11 -20.86 -25.02 -6.50
N LEU A 12 -21.50 -24.37 -5.51
CA LEU A 12 -21.22 -22.98 -5.19
C LEU A 12 -19.71 -22.91 -4.94
N LEU A 13 -18.97 -22.59 -6.01
CA LEU A 13 -17.64 -22.04 -5.89
C LEU A 13 -17.82 -20.73 -5.14
N ALA A 14 -17.73 -20.81 -3.82
CA ALA A 14 -17.27 -19.75 -2.96
C ALA A 14 -15.87 -19.34 -3.44
N THR A 15 -15.82 -18.64 -4.57
CA THR A 15 -14.62 -17.93 -4.99
C THR A 15 -14.47 -16.81 -3.98
N GLY A 16 -13.34 -16.81 -3.27
CA GLY A 16 -12.99 -15.87 -2.21
C GLY A 16 -12.82 -14.44 -2.73
N ALA A 17 -13.88 -13.86 -3.28
CA ALA A 17 -14.05 -12.43 -3.33
C ALA A 17 -14.42 -12.00 -1.91
N GLY A 18 -13.41 -11.70 -1.09
CA GLY A 18 -13.65 -10.95 0.14
C GLY A 18 -14.48 -9.70 -0.17
N PRO A 19 -15.36 -9.25 0.75
CA PRO A 19 -16.17 -8.07 0.52
C PRO A 19 -15.25 -6.89 0.23
N ALA A 20 -15.40 -6.29 -0.95
CA ALA A 20 -14.63 -5.12 -1.34
C ALA A 20 -15.02 -4.00 -0.37
N ALA A 21 -14.10 -3.60 0.50
CA ALA A 21 -14.32 -2.63 1.57
C ALA A 21 -13.59 -1.31 1.25
N ALA A 22 -14.06 -0.22 1.85
CA ALA A 22 -13.34 1.06 1.81
C ALA A 22 -11.89 0.85 2.30
N CYS A 23 -10.91 1.17 1.46
CA CYS A 23 -9.51 0.87 1.77
C CYS A 23 -9.01 1.85 2.83
N ARG A 24 -8.99 1.39 4.09
CA ARG A 24 -8.38 2.11 5.20
C ARG A 24 -7.04 1.48 5.54
N TYR A 25 -6.01 2.30 5.67
CA TYR A 25 -4.66 1.86 6.04
C TYR A 25 -3.95 2.95 6.83
N ARG A 26 -3.15 2.51 7.80
CA ARG A 26 -2.08 3.29 8.41
C ARG A 26 -0.89 3.28 7.45
N PHE A 27 -0.35 4.45 7.20
CA PHE A 27 0.85 4.61 6.41
C PHE A 27 1.93 5.26 7.26
N ALA A 28 3.09 4.63 7.32
CA ALA A 28 4.25 5.15 8.02
C ALA A 28 5.42 5.33 7.04
N VAL A 29 6.14 6.42 7.25
CA VAL A 29 7.42 6.72 6.62
C VAL A 29 8.46 6.58 7.69
N ILE A 30 9.40 5.66 7.49
CA ILE A 30 10.40 5.32 8.51
C ILE A 30 11.78 5.68 7.98
N ASN A 31 12.54 6.45 8.75
CA ASN A 31 13.95 6.68 8.43
C ASN A 31 14.76 5.41 8.72
N ALA A 32 15.16 4.72 7.65
CA ALA A 32 15.94 3.50 7.74
C ALA A 32 17.47 3.74 7.67
N ALA A 33 17.90 5.00 7.63
CA ALA A 33 19.31 5.40 7.76
C ALA A 33 19.74 5.47 9.23
N ASP A 34 21.05 5.45 9.45
CA ASP A 34 21.70 5.65 10.75
C ASP A 34 21.89 7.13 11.12
N VAL A 35 21.56 8.04 10.20
CA VAL A 35 21.62 9.49 10.38
C VAL A 35 20.24 10.13 10.14
N ALA A 36 20.06 11.33 10.68
CA ALA A 36 18.83 12.08 10.45
C ALA A 36 18.71 12.51 8.98
N VAL A 37 17.54 12.28 8.39
CA VAL A 37 17.26 12.62 6.99
C VAL A 37 16.23 13.72 6.90
N THR A 38 16.31 14.51 5.83
CA THR A 38 15.25 15.44 5.47
C THR A 38 14.79 15.11 4.06
N ILE A 39 13.51 14.82 3.91
CA ILE A 39 12.90 14.45 2.65
C ILE A 39 11.67 15.29 2.36
N ASN A 40 11.24 15.30 1.11
CA ASN A 40 9.92 15.77 0.71
C ASN A 40 9.22 14.61 0.01
N ILE A 41 8.02 14.26 0.44
CA ILE A 41 7.23 13.21 -0.19
C ILE A 41 6.36 13.84 -1.26
N ALA A 42 6.68 13.52 -2.51
CA ALA A 42 6.09 14.15 -3.69
C ALA A 42 4.75 13.52 -4.08
N ASP A 43 4.64 12.20 -3.95
CA ASP A 43 3.43 11.46 -4.28
C ASP A 43 3.39 10.13 -3.53
N VAL A 44 2.18 9.71 -3.15
CA VAL A 44 1.92 8.39 -2.57
C VAL A 44 0.80 7.76 -3.37
N GLN A 45 1.02 6.54 -3.82
CA GLN A 45 0.07 5.83 -4.67
C GLN A 45 -0.21 4.43 -4.16
N VAL A 46 -1.43 3.97 -4.42
CA VAL A 46 -1.91 2.63 -4.13
C VAL A 46 -2.51 2.01 -5.40
N ARG A 47 -2.32 0.71 -5.56
CA ARG A 47 -3.13 -0.12 -6.46
C ARG A 47 -3.53 -1.39 -5.75
N SER A 48 -4.71 -1.90 -6.05
CA SER A 48 -5.19 -3.19 -5.56
C SER A 48 -5.42 -4.13 -6.72
N ARG A 49 -5.50 -5.43 -6.44
CA ARG A 49 -6.08 -6.35 -7.42
C ARG A 49 -7.57 -6.08 -7.59
N VAL A 50 -8.02 -6.14 -8.83
CA VAL A 50 -9.43 -5.96 -9.22
C VAL A 50 -9.84 -7.12 -10.12
N GLY A 51 -11.12 -7.50 -10.06
CA GLY A 51 -11.68 -8.63 -10.80
C GLY A 51 -12.00 -9.84 -9.91
N VAL A 52 -12.56 -10.88 -10.52
CA VAL A 52 -13.08 -12.07 -9.83
C VAL A 52 -12.41 -13.32 -10.39
N GLY A 53 -12.01 -14.24 -9.51
CA GLY A 53 -11.39 -15.51 -9.89
C GLY A 53 -10.10 -15.34 -10.70
N ILE A 54 -9.97 -16.11 -11.79
CA ILE A 54 -8.77 -16.14 -12.64
C ILE A 54 -8.49 -14.84 -13.40
N ALA A 55 -9.46 -13.92 -13.45
CA ALA A 55 -9.32 -12.61 -14.08
C ALA A 55 -8.78 -11.52 -13.11
N GLN A 56 -8.37 -11.89 -11.88
CA GLN A 56 -7.77 -10.95 -10.95
C GLN A 56 -6.43 -10.40 -11.45
N GLY A 57 -6.44 -9.14 -11.88
CA GLY A 57 -5.25 -8.38 -12.29
C GLY A 57 -4.99 -7.18 -11.39
N TRP A 58 -3.80 -6.58 -11.51
CA TRP A 58 -3.51 -5.31 -10.86
C TRP A 58 -4.31 -4.18 -11.52
N GLY A 59 -5.06 -3.43 -10.72
CA GLY A 59 -5.65 -2.18 -11.16
C GLY A 59 -4.60 -1.08 -11.42
N PRO A 60 -5.02 0.07 -11.97
CA PRO A 60 -4.14 1.21 -12.16
C PRO A 60 -3.64 1.76 -10.82
N TRP A 61 -2.47 2.40 -10.84
CA TRP A 61 -2.00 3.22 -9.73
C TRP A 61 -2.90 4.44 -9.54
N ARG A 62 -3.22 4.75 -8.30
CA ARG A 62 -4.06 5.89 -7.90
C ARG A 62 -3.44 6.58 -6.71
N ARG A 63 -3.69 7.88 -6.54
CA ARG A 63 -3.25 8.61 -5.35
C ARG A 63 -3.83 7.98 -4.09
N ALA A 64 -2.97 7.77 -3.10
CA ALA A 64 -3.31 7.16 -1.82
C ALA A 64 -3.82 8.19 -0.81
N SER A 65 -3.39 9.45 -0.89
CA SER A 65 -3.86 10.53 -0.01
C SER A 65 -5.15 11.17 -0.51
N SER A 66 -6.06 11.47 0.43
CA SER A 66 -7.25 12.30 0.25
C SER A 66 -7.18 13.58 1.09
N GLY A 67 -5.98 13.99 1.50
CA GLY A 67 -5.68 15.00 2.52
C GLY A 67 -4.65 14.48 3.53
N GLY A 68 -4.25 15.31 4.50
CA GLY A 68 -3.29 14.94 5.56
C GLY A 68 -1.95 15.66 5.43
N TRP A 69 -0.96 15.25 6.24
CA TRP A 69 0.30 16.00 6.31
C TRP A 69 1.15 15.89 5.04
N PHE A 70 0.98 14.85 4.21
CA PHE A 70 1.64 14.75 2.89
C PHE A 70 1.29 15.92 1.98
N ASP A 71 0.05 16.38 2.02
CA ASP A 71 -0.41 17.45 1.13
C ASP A 71 -0.02 18.84 1.67
N THR A 72 0.36 18.94 2.95
CA THR A 72 0.67 20.21 3.62
C THR A 72 2.15 20.39 3.98
N ILE A 73 2.93 19.30 4.10
CA ILE A 73 4.33 19.34 4.50
C ILE A 73 5.23 19.14 3.29
N ASN A 74 5.88 20.22 2.87
CA ASN A 74 6.89 20.21 1.80
C ASN A 74 8.28 19.71 2.25
N ARG A 75 8.45 19.41 3.54
CA ARG A 75 9.72 18.99 4.14
C ARG A 75 9.50 18.25 5.47
N LEU A 76 9.80 16.96 5.48
CA LEU A 76 9.79 16.11 6.66
C LEU A 76 11.24 15.85 7.09
N ARG A 77 11.55 16.13 8.36
CA ARG A 77 12.79 15.68 8.99
C ARG A 77 12.47 14.46 9.86
N LEU A 78 13.29 13.42 9.76
CA LEU A 78 13.19 12.20 10.57
C LEU A 78 14.57 11.89 11.14
N ASP A 79 14.67 11.75 12.45
CA ASP A 79 15.85 11.20 13.11
C ASP A 79 15.94 9.66 12.87
N PRO A 80 17.08 9.00 13.13
CA PRO A 80 17.25 7.57 12.86
C PRO A 80 16.18 6.70 13.56
N GLY A 81 15.49 5.86 12.79
CA GLY A 81 14.42 5.00 13.28
C GLY A 81 13.10 5.73 13.61
N GLU A 82 13.03 7.05 13.42
CA GLU A 82 11.79 7.80 13.59
C GLU A 82 10.78 7.43 12.50
N GLU A 83 9.52 7.28 12.91
CA GLU A 83 8.39 7.07 12.02
C GLU A 83 7.44 8.27 12.03
N GLN A 84 7.06 8.72 10.83
CA GLN A 84 5.93 9.63 10.67
C GLN A 84 4.74 8.86 10.10
N VAL A 85 3.63 8.92 10.82
CA VAL A 85 2.44 8.10 10.56
C VAL A 85 1.26 8.96 10.16
N ASP A 86 0.40 8.44 9.28
CA ASP A 86 -0.94 8.96 9.03
C ASP A 86 -1.92 7.81 8.72
N TYR A 87 -3.22 8.10 8.74
CA TYR A 87 -4.27 7.15 8.42
C TYR A 87 -5.03 7.60 7.18
N TYR A 88 -5.02 6.77 6.15
CA TYR A 88 -5.69 7.06 4.89
C TYR A 88 -6.90 6.17 4.69
N GLY A 89 -7.97 6.79 4.23
CA GLY A 89 -9.11 6.12 3.66
C GLY A 89 -9.24 6.53 2.20
N THR A 90 -9.13 5.57 1.27
CA THR A 90 -9.61 5.82 -0.10
C THR A 90 -11.11 5.55 -0.12
N GLY A 91 -11.88 6.37 -0.83
CA GLY A 91 -13.30 6.10 -1.10
C GLY A 91 -13.53 4.93 -2.06
N LEU A 92 -12.48 4.23 -2.48
CA LEU A 92 -12.55 3.09 -3.39
C LEU A 92 -12.73 1.78 -2.61
N LEU A 93 -13.24 0.79 -3.32
CA LEU A 93 -13.24 -0.59 -2.85
C LEU A 93 -11.91 -1.24 -3.23
N CYS A 94 -11.18 -1.81 -2.27
CA CYS A 94 -9.95 -2.56 -2.54
C CYS A 94 -10.10 -4.03 -2.14
N SER A 95 -9.42 -4.90 -2.89
CA SER A 95 -9.01 -6.23 -2.41
C SER A 95 -7.96 -6.09 -1.30
N ASP A 96 -7.88 -7.11 -0.46
CA ASP A 96 -6.77 -7.39 0.45
C ASP A 96 -5.39 -7.28 -0.22
N ARG A 97 -5.23 -7.76 -1.46
CA ARG A 97 -3.98 -7.69 -2.22
C ARG A 97 -3.69 -6.29 -2.78
N ARG A 98 -2.67 -5.64 -2.23
CA ARG A 98 -2.38 -4.21 -2.48
C ARG A 98 -0.90 -3.95 -2.67
N GLN A 99 -0.61 -2.90 -3.42
CA GLN A 99 0.73 -2.35 -3.55
C GLN A 99 0.69 -0.86 -3.30
N PHE A 100 1.70 -0.38 -2.61
CA PHE A 100 1.91 1.00 -2.25
C PHE A 100 3.26 1.45 -2.76
N ARG A 101 3.35 2.71 -3.16
CA ARG A 101 4.62 3.36 -3.47
C ARG A 101 4.58 4.82 -3.04
N ALA A 102 5.71 5.33 -2.57
CA ALA A 102 5.92 6.74 -2.38
C ALA A 102 7.15 7.20 -3.12
N VAL A 103 7.01 8.34 -3.79
CA VAL A 103 8.12 9.06 -4.39
C VAL A 103 8.56 10.13 -3.41
N TYR A 104 9.84 10.16 -3.09
CA TYR A 104 10.41 11.15 -2.18
C TYR A 104 11.70 11.75 -2.72
N ILE A 105 11.94 13.00 -2.34
CA ILE A 105 13.09 13.81 -2.77
C ILE A 105 13.97 14.09 -1.56
N CYS A 106 15.26 13.76 -1.64
CA CYS A 106 16.21 14.09 -0.57
C CYS A 106 16.44 15.60 -0.52
N ARG A 107 16.40 16.18 0.69
CA ARG A 107 16.61 17.61 0.94
C ARG A 107 17.88 17.91 1.75
N GLY A 108 18.67 16.89 2.05
CA GLY A 108 20.00 16.96 2.64
C GLY A 108 20.79 15.68 2.31
N GLY A 109 22.06 15.63 2.71
CA GLY A 109 22.97 14.51 2.42
C GLY A 109 23.66 14.60 1.05
N SER A 110 24.40 13.56 0.68
CA SER A 110 25.18 13.51 -0.57
C SER A 110 24.31 13.42 -1.82
N HIS A 111 23.03 13.09 -1.67
CA HIS A 111 22.08 12.93 -2.77
C HIS A 111 20.97 13.99 -2.77
N GLN A 112 21.24 15.17 -2.23
CA GLN A 112 20.27 16.28 -2.22
C GLN A 112 19.69 16.57 -3.62
N GLY A 113 18.37 16.68 -3.71
CA GLY A 113 17.63 16.94 -4.94
C GLY A 113 17.26 15.68 -5.73
N SER A 114 17.88 14.53 -5.43
CA SER A 114 17.55 13.26 -6.07
C SER A 114 16.20 12.73 -5.62
N SER A 115 15.50 12.06 -6.54
CA SER A 115 14.20 11.43 -6.30
C SER A 115 14.34 9.91 -6.25
N TYR A 116 13.68 9.29 -5.27
CA TYR A 116 13.67 7.85 -5.04
C TYR A 116 12.25 7.35 -4.86
N THR A 117 12.05 6.05 -5.08
CA THR A 117 10.76 5.38 -4.85
C THR A 117 10.93 4.33 -3.77
N ALA A 118 10.17 4.46 -2.68
CA ALA A 118 9.94 3.40 -1.72
C ALA A 118 8.67 2.65 -2.11
N ALA A 119 8.66 1.32 -1.99
CA ALA A 119 7.50 0.50 -2.35
C ALA A 119 7.25 -0.59 -1.31
N TYR A 120 5.98 -0.95 -1.15
CA TYR A 120 5.50 -2.02 -0.28
C TYR A 120 4.44 -2.84 -1.04
N SER A 121 4.47 -4.16 -0.88
CA SER A 121 3.52 -5.08 -1.52
C SER A 121 2.96 -6.01 -0.45
N ASP A 122 1.64 -6.13 -0.43
CA ASP A 122 0.89 -7.08 0.36
C ASP A 122 0.20 -8.07 -0.58
N ASP A 123 0.53 -9.35 -0.43
CA ASP A 123 0.03 -10.45 -1.26
C ASP A 123 -1.27 -11.09 -0.72
N GLY A 124 -1.93 -10.42 0.23
CA GLY A 124 -3.33 -10.66 0.61
C GLY A 124 -3.47 -11.54 1.84
N SER A 125 -3.00 -11.04 2.97
CA SER A 125 -3.43 -11.53 4.28
C SER A 125 -4.80 -10.87 4.62
N GLN A 126 -5.60 -11.48 5.49
CA GLN A 126 -6.87 -10.89 6.01
C GLN A 126 -6.71 -10.32 7.43
N SER A 127 -5.49 -10.14 7.90
CA SER A 127 -5.21 -9.72 9.26
C SER A 127 -5.25 -8.19 9.39
N GLU A 128 -5.48 -7.69 10.60
CA GLU A 128 -5.35 -6.24 10.87
C GLU A 128 -3.94 -5.70 10.58
N ALA A 129 -2.94 -6.57 10.46
CA ALA A 129 -1.58 -6.21 10.04
C ALA A 129 -1.53 -5.69 8.60
N ASP A 130 -2.51 -6.03 7.74
CA ASP A 130 -2.60 -5.57 6.34
C ASP A 130 -3.12 -4.13 6.19
N ARG A 131 -3.20 -3.43 7.32
CA ARG A 131 -3.44 -1.99 7.39
C ARG A 131 -2.15 -1.22 7.62
N TRP A 132 -1.00 -1.86 7.83
CA TRP A 132 0.25 -1.18 8.17
C TRP A 132 1.16 -1.14 6.93
N VAL A 133 1.30 0.05 6.35
CA VAL A 133 2.17 0.29 5.20
C VAL A 133 3.38 1.05 5.68
N ASP A 134 4.50 0.35 5.83
CA ASP A 134 5.75 0.95 6.29
C ASP A 134 6.69 1.14 5.10
N LEU A 135 6.91 2.40 4.71
CA LEU A 135 7.85 2.76 3.67
C LEU A 135 9.17 3.24 4.27
N GLN A 136 10.20 2.42 4.07
CA GLN A 136 11.55 2.75 4.47
C GLN A 136 12.15 3.77 3.49
N VAL A 137 12.58 4.90 4.03
CA VAL A 137 13.19 6.00 3.30
C VAL A 137 14.56 6.34 3.88
N GLY A 138 15.29 7.22 3.19
CA GLY A 138 16.45 7.89 3.79
C GLY A 138 17.79 7.16 3.60
N ARG A 139 17.83 5.84 3.39
CA ARG A 139 19.10 5.13 3.10
C ARG A 139 19.80 5.59 1.82
N GLN A 140 19.04 6.18 0.91
CA GLN A 140 19.51 6.71 -0.37
C GLN A 140 19.78 8.22 -0.31
N CYS A 141 19.42 8.87 0.81
CA CYS A 141 19.91 10.19 1.14
C CYS A 141 21.24 10.04 1.90
#